data_AF-A0A1D8B4F8-F1
#
_entry.id   AF-A0A1D8B4F8-F1
#
_cell.length_a   1.000
_cell.length_b   1.000
_cell.length_c   1.000
_cell.angle_alpha   90.00
_cell.angle_beta   90.00
_cell.angle_gamma   90.00
#
_symmetry.space_group_name_H-M   'P 1'
#
loop_
_entity.id
_entity.type
_entity.pdbx_description
1 polymer ?
#
loop_
_entity_poly.entity_id
_entity_poly.type
_entity_poly.pdbx_seq_one_letter_code
_entity_poly.pdbx_strand_id
1 'polypeptide(L)'
;MLCGVDLGFSQADFFRSNASATAYVLGLESVQVLAGALCLGLIYPWGERVPHWVPCLGGREIPRILPLVVGGIGNALLYYINATLVIRFGAVWLGLAEGQTPADGMNHWQVAVLVAAYVPMLLLWAPALTVGLVGYGRRRAPH
;
A
#
# COMPACT_ATOMS: atom_id res chain seq x y z
N MET A 1 -10.69 18.58 -13.68
CA MET A 1 -10.47 18.05 -15.03
C MET A 1 -9.19 18.65 -15.59
N LEU A 2 -8.31 17.84 -16.17
CA LEU A 2 -7.12 18.33 -16.88
C LEU A 2 -7.24 17.80 -18.31
N CYS A 3 -7.35 18.71 -19.28
CA CYS A 3 -7.58 18.36 -20.69
C CYS A 3 -8.86 17.51 -20.94
N GLY A 4 -9.98 17.84 -20.27
CA GLY A 4 -11.28 17.19 -20.50
C GLY A 4 -11.46 15.78 -19.92
N VAL A 5 -10.42 15.20 -19.32
CA VAL A 5 -10.50 13.93 -18.60
C VAL A 5 -10.78 14.20 -17.12
N ASP A 6 -11.80 13.53 -16.57
CA ASP A 6 -11.99 13.48 -15.13
C ASP A 6 -10.89 12.61 -14.52
N LEU A 7 -10.02 13.24 -13.74
CA LEU A 7 -8.91 12.58 -13.05
C LEU A 7 -9.33 12.07 -11.67
N GLY A 8 -10.62 12.10 -11.33
CA GLY A 8 -11.12 11.73 -10.01
C GLY A 8 -10.95 12.83 -8.95
N PHE A 9 -10.57 14.05 -9.35
CA PHE A 9 -10.46 15.21 -8.47
C PHE A 9 -11.76 16.02 -8.36
N SER A 10 -12.88 15.54 -8.91
CA SER A 10 -14.18 16.20 -8.81
C SER A 10 -14.63 16.40 -7.34
N GLN A 11 -14.16 15.54 -6.44
CA GLN A 11 -14.45 15.62 -5.00
C GLN A 11 -13.38 16.38 -4.19
N ALA A 12 -12.33 16.93 -4.83
CA ALA A 12 -11.22 17.56 -4.10
C ALA A 12 -11.66 18.73 -3.21
N ASP A 13 -12.66 19.50 -3.65
CA ASP A 13 -13.20 20.62 -2.87
C ASP A 13 -13.97 20.13 -1.63
N PHE A 14 -14.63 18.96 -1.70
CA PHE A 14 -15.26 18.33 -0.54
C PHE A 14 -14.21 17.92 0.50
N PHE A 15 -13.11 17.28 0.06
CA PHE A 15 -12.04 16.88 0.98
C PHE A 15 -11.33 18.08 1.63
N ARG A 16 -11.18 19.20 0.91
CA ARG A 16 -10.55 20.43 1.45
C ARG A 16 -11.45 21.25 2.37
N SER A 17 -12.76 21.28 2.09
CA SER A 17 -13.72 22.08 2.87
C SER A 17 -14.12 21.40 4.19
N ASN A 18 -13.91 20.08 4.30
CA ASN A 18 -14.23 19.31 5.49
C ASN A 18 -12.96 18.85 6.22
N ALA A 19 -12.78 19.33 7.46
CA ALA A 19 -11.62 19.02 8.29
C ALA A 19 -11.46 17.51 8.56
N SER A 20 -12.55 16.76 8.73
CA SER A 20 -12.48 15.31 8.97
C SER A 20 -12.04 14.54 7.73
N ALA A 21 -12.48 14.97 6.54
CA ALA A 21 -12.08 14.39 5.27
C ALA A 21 -10.61 14.70 4.96
N THR A 22 -10.14 15.92 5.26
CA THR A 22 -8.71 16.27 5.19
C THR A 22 -7.89 15.42 6.15
N ALA A 23 -8.31 15.28 7.41
CA ALA A 23 -7.61 14.47 8.41
C ALA A 23 -7.53 12.99 8.00
N TYR A 24 -8.59 12.45 7.39
CA TYR A 24 -8.61 11.10 6.82
C TYR A 24 -7.53 10.91 5.74
N VAL A 25 -7.45 11.83 4.76
CA VAL A 25 -6.42 11.78 3.70
C VAL A 25 -5.02 11.88 4.30
N LEU A 26 -4.78 12.83 5.20
CA LEU A 26 -3.48 12.98 5.87
C LEU A 26 -3.11 11.74 6.69
N GLY A 27 -4.09 11.09 7.32
CA GLY A 27 -3.90 9.83 8.02
C GLY A 27 -3.46 8.71 7.07
N LEU A 28 -4.10 8.57 5.91
CA LEU A 28 -3.72 7.59 4.90
C LEU A 28 -2.29 7.84 4.37
N GLU A 29 -1.96 9.08 4.02
CA GLU A 29 -0.62 9.46 3.57
C GLU A 29 0.43 9.14 4.64
N SER A 30 0.13 9.47 5.90
CA SER A 30 1.02 9.16 7.03
C SER A 30 1.24 7.66 7.17
N VAL A 31 0.19 6.85 7.08
CA VAL A 31 0.29 5.39 7.11
C VAL A 31 1.13 4.87 5.94
N GLN A 32 0.98 5.44 4.75
CA GLN A 32 1.74 5.04 3.57
C GLN A 32 3.23 5.34 3.72
N VAL A 33 3.58 6.54 4.19
CA VAL A 33 4.97 6.93 4.48
C VAL A 33 5.58 6.05 5.57
N LEU A 34 4.83 5.79 6.65
CA LEU A 34 5.27 4.91 7.73
C LEU A 34 5.50 3.47 7.23
N ALA A 35 4.58 2.94 6.43
CA ALA A 35 4.74 1.60 5.84
C ALA A 35 5.97 1.51 4.92
N GLY A 36 6.21 2.54 4.10
CA GLY A 36 7.40 2.64 3.27
C GLY A 36 8.68 2.68 4.10
N ALA A 37 8.71 3.48 5.17
CA ALA A 37 9.83 3.54 6.10
C ALA A 37 10.08 2.19 6.82
N LEU A 38 9.03 1.48 7.20
CA LEU A 38 9.14 0.14 7.80
C LEU A 38 9.73 -0.88 6.80
N CYS A 39 9.41 -0.77 5.51
CA CYS A 39 10.02 -1.60 4.47
C CYS A 39 11.52 -1.35 4.34
N LEU A 40 11.97 -0.09 4.47
CA LEU A 40 13.41 0.21 4.53
C LEU A 40 14.07 -0.43 5.75
N GLY A 41 13.36 -0.51 6.88
CA GLY A 41 13.80 -1.20 8.10
C GLY A 41 14.01 -2.72 7.92
N LEU A 42 13.38 -3.34 6.91
CA LEU A 42 13.64 -4.76 6.56
C LEU A 42 14.96 -4.95 5.80
N ILE A 43 15.47 -3.90 5.15
CA ILE A 43 16.65 -3.94 4.27
C ILE A 43 17.88 -3.32 4.94
N TYR A 44 17.72 -2.18 5.62
CA TYR A 44 18.79 -1.44 6.29
C TYR A 44 18.97 -1.87 7.76
N PRO A 45 20.16 -1.67 8.35
CA PRO A 45 20.47 -2.01 9.75
C PRO A 45 19.62 -1.28 10.80
N TRP A 46 18.69 -0.40 10.40
CA TRP A 46 17.66 0.18 11.28
C TRP A 46 16.77 -0.90 11.93
N GLY A 47 16.66 -2.09 11.32
CA GLY A 47 16.00 -3.27 11.92
C GLY A 47 16.82 -4.00 12.99
N GLU A 48 18.05 -3.57 13.28
CA GLU A 48 18.91 -4.07 14.35
C GLU A 48 18.89 -3.14 15.56
N ARG A 49 19.08 -1.83 15.34
CA ARG A 49 19.04 -0.80 16.38
C ARG A 49 18.24 0.40 15.91
N VAL A 50 17.34 0.85 16.77
CA VAL A 50 16.58 2.06 16.52
C VAL A 50 17.56 3.25 16.43
N PRO A 51 17.44 4.15 15.43
CA PRO A 51 18.30 5.32 15.32
C PRO A 51 18.30 6.13 16.62
N HIS A 52 19.48 6.60 17.05
CA HIS A 52 19.64 7.32 18.31
C HIS A 52 18.83 8.63 18.38
N TRP A 53 18.35 9.14 17.24
CA TRP A 53 17.50 10.34 17.18
C TRP A 53 16.04 10.06 17.56
N VAL A 54 15.57 8.80 17.53
CA VAL A 54 14.18 8.46 17.87
C VAL A 54 13.98 8.60 19.38
N PRO A 55 13.09 9.52 19.83
CA PRO A 55 12.82 9.68 21.25
C PRO A 55 12.30 8.36 21.85
N CYS A 56 12.79 8.00 23.04
CA CYS A 56 12.42 6.82 23.84
C CYS A 56 12.88 5.43 23.38
N LEU A 57 13.18 5.19 22.10
CA LEU A 57 13.56 3.87 21.58
C LEU A 57 14.98 3.78 21.03
N GLY A 58 15.65 4.92 20.82
CA GLY A 58 16.99 5.00 20.24
C GLY A 58 18.02 4.11 20.95
N GLY A 59 18.75 3.31 20.17
CA GLY A 59 19.81 2.42 20.65
C GLY A 59 19.36 1.04 21.15
N ARG A 60 18.05 0.78 21.30
CA ARG A 60 17.56 -0.56 21.70
C ARG A 60 17.65 -1.56 20.55
N GLU A 61 18.06 -2.78 20.87
CA GLU A 61 18.05 -3.90 19.93
C GLU A 61 16.61 -4.33 19.66
N ILE A 62 16.23 -4.36 18.38
CA ILE A 62 14.87 -4.72 17.96
C ILE A 62 14.78 -6.25 17.90
N PRO A 63 13.83 -6.88 18.63
CA PRO A 63 13.65 -8.33 18.57
C PRO A 63 13.34 -8.77 17.14
N ARG A 64 14.03 -9.81 16.65
CA ARG A 64 13.89 -10.32 15.27
C ARG A 64 12.43 -10.58 14.86
N ILE A 65 11.60 -11.00 15.81
CA ILE A 65 10.19 -11.35 15.59
C ILE A 65 9.35 -10.13 15.22
N LEU A 66 9.69 -8.94 15.71
CA LEU A 66 8.83 -7.76 15.57
C LEU A 66 8.72 -7.27 14.11
N PRO A 67 9.83 -7.09 13.35
CA PRO A 67 9.74 -6.80 11.92
C PRO A 67 9.07 -7.89 11.09
N LEU A 68 9.23 -9.17 11.47
CA LEU A 68 8.58 -10.30 10.80
C LEU A 68 7.07 -10.32 11.02
N VAL A 69 6.61 -10.08 12.25
CA VAL A 69 5.18 -10.05 12.58
C VAL A 69 4.53 -8.82 11.96
N VAL A 70 5.11 -7.63 12.16
CA VAL A 70 4.56 -6.38 11.61
C VAL A 70 4.54 -6.42 10.09
N GLY A 71 5.66 -6.79 9.46
CA GLY A 71 5.73 -6.92 8.01
C GLY A 71 4.87 -8.06 7.48
N GLY A 72 4.76 -9.18 8.20
CA GLY A 72 3.88 -10.31 7.84
C GLY A 72 2.40 -9.94 7.89
N ILE A 73 1.96 -9.22 8.92
CA ILE A 73 0.58 -8.68 9.00
C ILE A 73 0.34 -7.70 7.85
N GLY A 74 1.28 -6.77 7.60
CA GLY A 74 1.18 -5.83 6.48
C GLY A 74 1.08 -6.55 5.13
N ASN A 75 1.88 -7.60 4.93
CA ASN A 75 1.86 -8.41 3.73
C ASN A 75 0.54 -9.17 3.54
N ALA A 76 -0.01 -9.76 4.60
CA ALA A 76 -1.30 -10.43 4.57
C ALA A 76 -2.44 -9.45 4.25
N LEU A 77 -2.42 -8.26 4.84
CA LEU A 77 -3.38 -7.19 4.54
C LEU A 77 -3.27 -6.72 3.09
N LEU A 78 -2.06 -6.57 2.54
CA LEU A 78 -1.88 -6.22 1.13
C LEU A 78 -2.48 -7.29 0.20
N TYR A 79 -2.23 -8.56 0.46
CA TYR A 79 -2.84 -9.65 -0.31
C TYR A 79 -4.37 -9.63 -0.21
N TYR A 80 -4.90 -9.40 0.99
CA TYR A 80 -6.35 -9.31 1.22
C TYR A 80 -6.96 -8.16 0.41
N ILE A 81 -6.43 -6.94 0.53
CA ILE A 81 -6.91 -5.75 -0.19
C ILE A 81 -6.83 -5.99 -1.70
N ASN A 82 -5.69 -6.47 -2.21
CA ASN A 82 -5.49 -6.71 -3.64
C ASN A 82 -6.47 -7.77 -4.17
N ALA A 83 -6.63 -8.89 -3.45
CA ALA A 83 -7.56 -9.94 -3.83
C ALA A 83 -9.00 -9.45 -3.84
N THR A 84 -9.43 -8.71 -2.80
CA THR A 84 -10.77 -8.12 -2.76
C THR A 84 -11.00 -7.16 -3.93
N LEU A 85 -10.02 -6.34 -4.26
CA LEU A 85 -10.12 -5.37 -5.36
C LEU A 85 -10.24 -6.07 -6.72
N VAL A 86 -9.38 -7.07 -6.97
CA VAL A 86 -9.40 -7.89 -8.20
C VAL A 86 -10.71 -8.65 -8.34
N ILE A 87 -11.18 -9.29 -7.27
CA ILE A 87 -12.45 -10.04 -7.27
C ILE A 87 -13.62 -9.09 -7.50
N ARG A 88 -13.70 -7.98 -6.76
CA ARG A 88 -14.82 -7.04 -6.85
C ARG A 88 -14.90 -6.41 -8.23
N PHE A 89 -13.79 -5.88 -8.74
CA PHE A 89 -13.78 -5.29 -10.07
C PHE A 89 -14.00 -6.36 -11.13
N GLY A 90 -13.29 -7.50 -11.07
CA GLY A 90 -13.48 -8.60 -12.00
C GLY A 90 -14.94 -9.07 -12.08
N ALA A 91 -15.64 -9.16 -10.95
CA ALA A 91 -17.06 -9.49 -10.91
C ALA A 91 -17.94 -8.45 -11.63
N VAL A 92 -17.66 -7.15 -11.46
CA VAL A 92 -18.39 -6.10 -12.18
C VAL A 92 -18.09 -6.13 -13.68
N TRP A 93 -16.82 -6.26 -14.08
CA TRP A 93 -16.41 -6.34 -15.48
C TRP A 93 -16.99 -7.55 -16.22
N LEU A 94 -17.18 -8.67 -15.52
CA LEU A 94 -17.80 -9.89 -16.06
C LEU A 94 -19.34 -9.85 -16.01
N GLY A 95 -19.95 -8.77 -15.50
CA GLY A 95 -21.40 -8.66 -15.35
C GLY A 95 -22.01 -9.55 -14.26
N LEU A 96 -21.18 -10.07 -13.35
CA LEU A 96 -21.59 -10.93 -12.23
C LEU A 96 -22.04 -10.14 -10.98
N ALA A 97 -21.74 -8.84 -10.93
CA ALA A 97 -22.13 -7.95 -9.85
C ALA A 97 -22.42 -6.54 -10.37
N GLU A 98 -23.36 -5.84 -9.74
CA GLU A 98 -23.58 -4.41 -9.97
C GLU A 98 -22.72 -3.58 -9.02
N GLY A 99 -22.09 -2.54 -9.56
CA GLY A 99 -21.29 -1.63 -8.76
C GLY A 99 -20.53 -0.65 -9.64
N GLN A 100 -20.14 0.48 -9.07
CA GLN A 100 -19.30 1.43 -9.79
C GLN A 100 -17.86 0.94 -9.83
N THR A 101 -17.24 1.02 -11.01
CA THR A 101 -15.82 0.77 -11.20
C THR A 101 -15.08 2.08 -11.47
N PRO A 102 -13.77 2.14 -11.19
CA PRO A 102 -12.96 3.30 -11.57
C PRO A 102 -12.91 3.56 -13.08
N ALA A 103 -13.42 2.63 -13.90
CA ALA A 103 -13.44 2.73 -15.35
C ALA A 103 -14.80 3.18 -15.92
N ASP A 104 -15.79 3.44 -15.07
CA ASP A 104 -17.10 3.88 -15.52
C ASP A 104 -16.98 5.21 -16.29
N GLY A 105 -17.42 5.22 -17.54
CA GLY A 105 -17.31 6.39 -18.44
C GLY A 105 -15.96 6.54 -19.14
N MET A 106 -15.01 5.63 -18.95
CA MET A 106 -13.73 5.61 -19.69
C MET A 106 -13.84 4.88 -21.03
N ASN A 107 -13.08 5.32 -22.02
CA ASN A 107 -12.93 4.59 -23.28
C ASN A 107 -11.93 3.41 -23.14
N HIS A 108 -11.94 2.48 -24.09
CA HIS A 108 -11.08 1.28 -24.05
C HIS A 108 -9.57 1.60 -23.90
N TRP A 109 -9.10 2.71 -24.48
CA TRP A 109 -7.71 3.14 -24.37
C TRP A 109 -7.37 3.65 -22.96
N GLN A 110 -8.24 4.46 -22.36
CA GLN A 110 -8.10 4.97 -20.99
C GLN A 110 -8.11 3.82 -19.98
N VAL A 111 -8.99 2.82 -20.18
CA VAL A 111 -9.01 1.60 -19.38
C VAL A 111 -7.71 0.82 -19.53
N ALA A 112 -7.18 0.68 -20.76
CA ALA A 112 -5.90 0.00 -20.97
C ALA A 112 -4.75 0.69 -20.24
N VAL A 113 -4.71 2.03 -20.25
CA VAL A 113 -3.72 2.83 -19.50
C VAL A 113 -3.89 2.63 -17.99
N LEU A 114 -5.13 2.67 -17.48
CA LEU A 114 -5.43 2.40 -16.07
C LEU A 114 -4.94 1.02 -15.66
N VAL A 115 -5.29 -0.02 -16.42
CA VAL A 115 -4.89 -1.41 -16.14
C VAL A 115 -3.37 -1.54 -16.20
N ALA A 116 -2.72 -0.99 -17.22
CA ALA A 116 -1.26 -1.05 -17.37
C ALA A 116 -0.52 -0.34 -16.22
N ALA A 117 -1.08 0.75 -15.67
CA ALA A 117 -0.48 1.46 -14.54
C ALA A 117 -0.67 0.72 -13.21
N TYR A 118 -1.84 0.11 -12.98
CA TYR A 118 -2.20 -0.46 -11.69
C TYR A 118 -1.92 -1.96 -11.55
N VAL A 119 -1.95 -2.75 -12.63
CA VAL A 119 -1.67 -4.19 -12.58
C VAL A 119 -0.25 -4.49 -12.06
N PRO A 120 0.82 -3.81 -12.53
CA PRO A 120 2.15 -4.04 -11.98
C PRO A 120 2.20 -3.71 -10.49
N MET A 121 1.55 -2.63 -10.06
CA MET A 121 1.48 -2.25 -8.66
C MET A 121 0.75 -3.32 -7.82
N LEU A 122 -0.43 -3.77 -8.26
CA LEU A 122 -1.24 -4.79 -7.59
C LEU A 122 -0.50 -6.14 -7.47
N LEU A 123 0.23 -6.53 -8.53
CA LEU A 123 0.86 -7.83 -8.60
C LEU A 123 2.26 -7.86 -8.01
N LEU A 124 3.06 -6.80 -8.11
CA LEU A 124 4.47 -6.84 -7.67
C LEU A 124 4.65 -6.53 -6.19
N TRP A 125 3.82 -5.66 -5.59
CA TRP A 125 4.10 -5.14 -4.25
C TRP A 125 4.04 -6.20 -3.15
N ALA A 126 2.96 -6.99 -3.09
CA ALA A 126 2.81 -8.02 -2.05
C ALA A 126 3.86 -9.16 -2.20
N PRO A 127 4.16 -9.67 -3.41
CA PRO A 127 5.28 -10.59 -3.59
C PRO A 127 6.64 -9.98 -3.24
N ALA A 128 6.90 -8.72 -3.60
CA ALA A 128 8.16 -8.04 -3.26
C ALA A 128 8.35 -7.95 -1.74
N LEU A 129 7.30 -7.61 -0.99
CA LEU A 129 7.35 -7.58 0.48
C LEU A 129 7.55 -8.99 1.06
N THR A 130 6.91 -10.01 0.48
CA THR A 130 7.12 -11.41 0.84
C THR A 130 8.60 -11.82 0.66
N VAL A 131 9.21 -11.46 -0.46
CA VAL A 131 10.64 -11.71 -0.72
C VAL A 131 11.51 -10.97 0.30
N GLY A 132 11.17 -9.73 0.64
CA GLY A 132 11.84 -8.96 1.68
C GLY A 132 11.79 -9.64 3.05
N LEU A 133 10.61 -10.13 3.45
CA LEU A 133 10.41 -10.87 4.70
C LEU A 133 11.17 -12.20 4.75
N VAL A 134 11.14 -12.97 3.66
CA VAL A 134 11.90 -14.22 3.53
C VAL A 134 13.40 -13.94 3.59
N GLY A 135 13.87 -12.90 2.90
CA GLY A 135 15.27 -12.47 2.93
C GLY A 135 15.71 -12.06 4.34
N TYR A 136 14.89 -11.28 5.05
CA TYR A 136 15.14 -10.89 6.43
C TYR A 136 15.18 -12.11 7.37
N GLY A 137 14.22 -13.02 7.24
CA GLY A 137 14.16 -14.27 8.02
C GLY A 137 15.38 -15.18 7.80
N ARG A 138 15.81 -15.33 6.54
CA ARG A 138 16.99 -16.14 6.17
C ARG A 138 18.31 -15.57 6.68
N ARG A 139 18.51 -14.26 6.58
CA ARG A 139 19.73 -13.59 7.08
C ARG A 139 19.90 -13.71 8.59
N ARG A 140 18.81 -13.93 9.33
CA ARG A 140 18.80 -13.91 10.79
C ARG A 140 18.35 -15.24 11.41
N ALA A 141 18.29 -16.33 10.65
CA ALA A 141 18.10 -17.66 11.21
C ALA A 141 19.35 -18.02 12.05
N PRO A 142 19.18 -18.57 13.27
CA PRO A 142 20.32 -19.09 14.02
C PRO A 142 20.91 -20.27 13.24
N HIS A 143 22.22 -20.24 13.00
CA HIS A 143 22.98 -21.38 12.47
C HIS A 143 23.03 -22.52 13.48
#